data_AF-A0A957XWL5-F1
#
_entry.id   AF-A0A957XWL5-F1
#
_cell.length_a   1.000
_cell.length_b   1.000
_cell.length_c   1.000
_cell.angle_alpha   90.00
_cell.angle_beta   90.00
_cell.angle_gamma   90.00
#
_symmetry.space_group_name_H-M   'P 1'
#
loop_
_entity.id
_entity.type
_entity.pdbx_description
1 polymer ?
#
loop_
_entity_poly.entity_id
_entity_poly.type
_entity_poly.pdbx_seq_one_letter_code
_entity_poly.pdbx_strand_id
1 'polypeptide(L)'
;MTSTAQRLTQLAVLYQKGQASELMDRTLEKLLALETQQSSDQLAELQADLVEFEKRYQMTSTDFYARYQTGETDDRMDYVEWASLVQMADNLRKRVVLLTGEDQP
;
A
#
# COMPACT_ATOMS: atom_id res chain seq x y z
N MET A 1 6.30 13.61 27.26
CA MET A 1 6.81 12.43 26.52
C MET A 1 6.87 12.81 25.05
N THR A 2 8.03 12.74 24.41
CA THR A 2 8.16 13.02 22.96
C THR A 2 7.49 11.91 22.16
N SER A 3 6.65 12.29 21.19
CA SER A 3 5.99 11.32 20.30
C SER A 3 7.00 10.68 19.35
N THR A 4 6.66 9.51 18.81
CA THR A 4 7.49 8.85 17.79
C THR A 4 7.67 9.74 16.56
N ALA A 5 6.62 10.46 16.16
CA ALA A 5 6.69 11.44 15.07
C ALA A 5 7.75 12.53 15.34
N GLN A 6 7.80 13.08 16.56
CA GLN A 6 8.82 14.07 16.93
C GLN A 6 10.24 13.51 16.87
N ARG A 7 10.44 12.24 17.28
CA ARG A 7 11.75 11.58 17.16
C ARG A 7 12.16 11.40 15.70
N LEU A 8 11.23 11.02 14.82
CA LEU A 8 11.49 10.91 13.38
C LEU A 8 11.86 12.26 12.76
N THR A 9 11.18 13.34 13.16
CA THR A 9 11.56 14.70 12.72
C THR A 9 12.97 15.07 13.16
N GLN A 10 13.37 14.75 14.40
CA GLN A 10 14.73 15.01 14.86
C GLN A 10 15.78 14.25 14.05
N LEU A 11 15.52 12.95 13.74
CA LEU A 11 16.40 12.17 12.87
C LEU A 11 16.49 12.80 11.48
N ALA A 12 15.37 13.23 10.88
CA ALA A 12 15.36 13.89 9.58
C ALA A 12 16.20 15.19 9.58
N VAL A 13 16.16 15.99 10.65
CA VAL A 13 17.03 17.18 10.78
C VAL A 13 18.52 16.79 10.86
N LEU A 14 18.87 15.69 11.53
CA LEU A 14 20.27 15.22 11.57
C LEU A 14 20.78 14.80 10.20
N TYR A 15 19.93 14.11 9.42
CA TYR A 15 20.21 13.79 8.02
C TYR A 15 20.49 15.03 7.17
N GLN A 16 19.62 16.04 7.25
CA GLN A 16 19.75 17.28 6.49
C GLN A 16 21.03 18.06 6.85
N LYS A 17 21.50 17.95 8.10
CA LYS A 17 22.72 18.61 8.58
C LYS A 17 24.00 17.82 8.27
N GLY A 18 23.91 16.66 7.61
CA GLY A 18 25.06 15.79 7.34
C GLY A 18 25.65 15.15 8.60
N GLN A 19 24.86 15.07 9.68
CA GLN A 19 25.27 14.49 10.96
C GLN A 19 24.72 13.08 11.17
N ALA A 20 24.13 12.48 10.13
CA ALA A 20 23.72 11.08 10.16
C ALA A 20 24.94 10.16 10.21
N SER A 21 24.80 9.03 10.90
CA SER A 21 25.82 7.98 10.92
C SER A 21 25.51 6.92 9.87
N GLU A 22 26.52 6.21 9.38
CA GLU A 22 26.31 5.08 8.45
C GLU A 22 25.33 4.02 9.00
N LEU A 23 25.30 3.84 10.33
CA LEU A 23 24.35 2.94 10.97
C LEU A 23 22.91 3.44 10.78
N MET A 24 22.67 4.75 10.89
CA MET A 24 21.36 5.33 10.65
C MET A 24 20.92 5.10 9.21
N ASP A 25 21.81 5.36 8.25
CA ASP A 25 21.54 5.21 6.81
C ASP A 25 21.12 3.76 6.51
N ARG A 26 21.95 2.80 6.91
CA ARG A 26 21.68 1.37 6.72
C ARG A 26 20.42 0.90 7.43
N THR A 27 20.10 1.47 8.60
CA THR A 27 18.90 1.09 9.35
C THR A 27 17.66 1.61 8.67
N LEU A 28 17.68 2.86 8.19
CA LEU A 28 16.56 3.46 7.46
C LEU A 28 16.32 2.74 6.14
N GLU A 29 17.38 2.46 5.38
CA GLU A 29 17.32 1.70 4.12
C GLU A 29 16.70 0.32 4.34
N LYS A 30 17.20 -0.44 5.33
CA LYS A 30 16.66 -1.77 5.66
C LYS A 30 15.22 -1.73 6.13
N LEU A 31 14.86 -0.71 6.92
CA LEU A 31 13.49 -0.55 7.40
C LEU A 31 12.53 -0.30 6.24
N LEU A 32 12.86 0.64 5.35
CA LEU A 32 12.05 0.95 4.16
C LEU A 32 11.96 -0.26 3.22
N ALA A 33 13.07 -0.97 2.99
CA ALA A 33 13.09 -2.16 2.16
C ALA A 33 12.20 -3.28 2.74
N LEU A 34 12.26 -3.51 4.05
CA LEU A 34 11.43 -4.52 4.71
C LEU A 34 9.93 -4.18 4.61
N GLU A 35 9.56 -2.93 4.90
CA GLU A 35 8.18 -2.46 4.83
C GLU A 35 7.63 -2.52 3.39
N THR A 36 8.48 -2.19 2.40
CA THR A 36 8.14 -2.27 0.98
C THR A 36 7.92 -3.71 0.55
N GLN A 37 8.82 -4.62 0.93
CA GLN A 37 8.71 -6.05 0.61
C GLN A 37 7.42 -6.64 1.19
N GLN A 38 7.15 -6.42 2.49
CA GLN A 38 5.93 -6.91 3.14
C GLN A 38 4.65 -6.39 2.48
N SER A 39 4.62 -5.10 2.15
CA SER A 39 3.46 -4.49 1.50
C SER A 39 3.26 -5.01 0.08
N SER A 40 4.37 -5.27 -0.64
CA SER A 40 4.34 -5.81 -2.00
C SER A 40 3.91 -7.27 -2.03
N ASP A 41 4.37 -8.08 -1.07
CA ASP A 41 3.97 -9.49 -0.94
C ASP A 41 2.46 -9.60 -0.67
N GLN A 42 1.95 -8.80 0.28
CA GLN A 42 0.51 -8.72 0.57
C GLN A 42 -0.30 -8.23 -0.65
N LEU A 43 0.23 -7.26 -1.40
CA LEU A 43 -0.43 -6.77 -2.61
C LEU A 43 -0.49 -7.87 -3.68
N ALA A 44 0.58 -8.66 -3.85
CA ALA A 44 0.62 -9.76 -4.80
C ALA A 44 -0.38 -10.86 -4.45
N GLU A 45 -0.53 -11.19 -3.15
CA GLU A 45 -1.56 -12.13 -2.67
C GLU A 45 -2.97 -11.64 -3.01
N LEU A 46 -3.30 -10.39 -2.67
CA LEU A 46 -4.61 -9.82 -3.01
C LEU A 46 -4.84 -9.76 -4.52
N GLN A 47 -3.82 -9.47 -5.32
CA GLN A 47 -3.94 -9.46 -6.77
C GLN A 47 -4.24 -10.86 -7.33
N ALA A 48 -3.66 -11.92 -6.76
CA ALA A 48 -4.00 -13.28 -7.14
C ALA A 48 -5.47 -13.62 -6.82
N ASP A 49 -5.97 -13.20 -5.66
CA ASP A 49 -7.38 -13.39 -5.28
C ASP A 49 -8.31 -12.62 -6.23
N LEU A 50 -7.98 -11.37 -6.55
CA LEU A 50 -8.75 -10.53 -7.48
C LEU A 50 -8.85 -11.18 -8.87
N VAL A 51 -7.78 -11.79 -9.38
CA VAL A 51 -7.79 -12.48 -10.68
C VAL A 51 -8.81 -13.62 -10.72
N GLU A 52 -9.08 -14.29 -9.60
CA GLU A 52 -10.10 -15.34 -9.54
C GLU A 52 -11.53 -14.78 -9.63
N PHE A 53 -11.78 -13.62 -9.01
CA PHE A 53 -13.04 -12.89 -9.19
C PHE A 53 -13.20 -12.41 -10.64
N GLU A 54 -12.15 -11.83 -11.22
CA GLU A 54 -12.16 -11.33 -12.60
C GLU A 54 -12.49 -12.42 -13.61
N LYS A 55 -11.92 -13.63 -13.44
CA LYS A 55 -12.24 -14.79 -14.26
C LYS A 55 -13.67 -15.27 -14.03
N ARG A 56 -14.12 -15.36 -12.77
CA ARG A 56 -15.47 -15.83 -12.41
C ARG A 56 -16.57 -14.96 -13.02
N TYR A 57 -16.38 -13.65 -12.99
CA TYR A 57 -17.38 -12.68 -13.44
C TYR A 57 -17.09 -12.10 -14.83
N GLN A 58 -15.99 -12.49 -15.48
CA GLN A 58 -15.54 -12.01 -16.79
C GLN A 58 -15.51 -10.48 -16.87
N MET A 59 -15.05 -9.84 -15.79
CA MET A 59 -15.04 -8.40 -15.62
C MET A 59 -13.78 -8.00 -14.86
N THR A 60 -13.10 -6.92 -15.26
CA THR A 60 -11.93 -6.44 -14.53
C THR A 60 -12.33 -5.90 -13.16
N SER A 61 -11.44 -5.98 -12.18
CA SER A 61 -11.68 -5.41 -10.85
C SER A 61 -11.91 -3.90 -10.91
N THR A 62 -11.29 -3.21 -11.87
CA THR A 62 -11.50 -1.78 -12.13
C THR A 62 -12.92 -1.49 -12.59
N ASP A 63 -13.41 -2.22 -13.60
CA ASP A 63 -14.77 -2.05 -14.12
C ASP A 63 -15.82 -2.44 -13.07
N PHE A 64 -15.58 -3.53 -12.35
CA PHE A 64 -16.43 -3.98 -11.25
C PHE A 64 -16.55 -2.90 -10.17
N TYR A 65 -15.41 -2.37 -9.70
CA TYR A 65 -15.41 -1.40 -8.61
C TYR A 65 -16.08 -0.07 -9.00
N ALA A 66 -15.93 0.36 -10.25
CA ALA A 66 -16.64 1.53 -10.77
C ALA A 66 -18.18 1.33 -10.73
N ARG A 67 -18.67 0.17 -11.16
CA ARG A 67 -20.11 -0.18 -11.08
C ARG A 67 -20.60 -0.37 -9.65
N TYR A 68 -19.75 -0.92 -8.78
CA TYR A 68 -20.06 -1.11 -7.37
C TYR A 68 -20.27 0.22 -6.65
N GLN A 69 -19.43 1.21 -6.96
CA GLN A 69 -19.56 2.56 -6.40
C GLN A 69 -20.80 3.32 -6.87
N THR A 70 -21.31 3.03 -8.08
CA THR A 70 -22.53 3.65 -8.59
C THR A 70 -23.81 2.94 -8.15
N GLY A 71 -23.69 1.84 -7.39
CA GLY A 71 -24.84 1.03 -6.98
C GLY A 71 -25.46 0.22 -8.12
N GLU A 72 -24.72 0.03 -9.23
CA GLU A 72 -25.15 -0.78 -10.38
C GLU A 72 -24.86 -2.27 -10.21
N THR A 73 -24.36 -2.67 -9.04
CA THR A 73 -24.05 -4.05 -8.69
C THR A 73 -25.12 -4.67 -7.80
N ASP A 74 -25.33 -5.97 -7.98
CA ASP A 74 -26.22 -6.79 -7.16
C ASP A 74 -25.71 -6.93 -5.70
N ASP A 75 -26.59 -7.14 -4.72
CA ASP A 75 -26.25 -7.23 -3.28
C ASP A 75 -25.66 -8.60 -2.90
N ARG A 76 -24.93 -9.24 -3.84
CA ARG A 76 -24.35 -10.56 -3.62
C ARG A 76 -23.18 -10.44 -2.66
N MET A 77 -23.11 -11.37 -1.71
CA MET A 77 -22.03 -11.44 -0.71
C MET A 77 -20.64 -11.42 -1.38
N ASP A 78 -20.47 -12.12 -2.49
CA ASP A 78 -19.24 -12.15 -3.30
C ASP A 78 -18.81 -10.77 -3.81
N TYR A 79 -19.75 -9.85 -4.09
CA TYR A 79 -19.43 -8.50 -4.55
C TYR A 79 -18.92 -7.62 -3.42
N VAL A 80 -19.46 -7.77 -2.21
CA VAL A 80 -18.96 -7.06 -1.02
C VAL A 80 -17.53 -7.51 -0.70
N GLU A 81 -17.26 -8.81 -0.80
CA GLU A 81 -15.92 -9.36 -0.63
C GLU A 81 -14.97 -8.82 -1.71
N TRP A 82 -15.36 -8.90 -2.98
CA TRP A 82 -14.54 -8.41 -4.09
C TRP A 82 -14.23 -6.91 -3.95
N ALA A 83 -15.23 -6.08 -3.61
CA ALA A 83 -15.03 -4.64 -3.41
C ALA A 83 -14.05 -4.34 -2.26
N SER A 84 -14.10 -5.14 -1.19
CA SER A 84 -13.18 -5.04 -0.06
C SER A 84 -11.75 -5.36 -0.49
N LEU A 85 -11.56 -6.44 -1.26
CA LEU A 85 -10.24 -6.82 -1.79
C LEU A 85 -9.67 -5.76 -2.73
N VAL A 86 -10.50 -5.17 -3.60
CA VAL A 86 -10.06 -4.07 -4.49
C VAL A 86 -9.58 -2.88 -3.68
N GLN A 87 -10.33 -2.48 -2.64
CA GLN A 87 -9.95 -1.36 -1.80
C GLN A 87 -8.68 -1.64 -0.98
N MET A 88 -8.52 -2.86 -0.47
CA MET A 88 -7.30 -3.27 0.24
C MET A 88 -6.08 -3.24 -0.67
N ALA A 89 -6.21 -3.76 -1.91
CA ALA A 89 -5.13 -3.72 -2.90
C ALA A 89 -4.77 -2.27 -3.29
N ASP A 90 -5.75 -1.37 -3.43
CA ASP A 90 -5.49 0.05 -3.69
C ASP A 90 -4.74 0.74 -2.54
N ASN A 91 -5.14 0.46 -1.30
CA ASN A 91 -4.45 0.99 -0.11
C ASN A 91 -3.00 0.49 -0.01
N LEU A 92 -2.75 -0.79 -0.27
CA LEU A 92 -1.39 -1.34 -0.30
C LEU A 92 -0.56 -0.75 -1.43
N ARG A 93 -1.13 -0.57 -2.62
CA ARG A 93 -0.44 0.09 -3.74
C ARG A 93 0.00 1.51 -3.39
N LYS A 94 -0.89 2.30 -2.79
CA LYS A 94 -0.57 3.65 -2.28
C LYS A 94 0.54 3.61 -1.23
N ARG A 95 0.48 2.65 -0.30
CA ARG A 95 1.52 2.47 0.71
C ARG A 95 2.88 2.12 0.09
N VAL A 96 2.92 1.23 -0.89
CA VAL A 96 4.16 0.85 -1.61
C VAL A 96 4.77 2.08 -2.28
N VAL A 97 3.96 2.87 -3.02
CA VAL A 97 4.43 4.11 -3.68
C VAL A 97 5.01 5.12 -2.68
N LEU A 98 4.38 5.27 -1.51
CA LEU A 98 4.91 6.11 -0.43
C LEU A 98 6.24 5.59 0.15
N LEU A 99 6.41 4.27 0.24
CA LEU A 99 7.62 3.64 0.78
C LEU A 99 8.79 3.65 -0.21
N THR A 100 8.51 3.54 -1.51
CA THR A 100 9.51 3.61 -2.58
C THR A 100 9.94 5.04 -2.91
N GLY A 101 9.17 6.04 -2.46
CA GLY A 101 9.44 7.45 -2.76
C GLY A 101 9.13 7.84 -4.21
N GLU A 102 8.39 6.99 -4.95
CA GLU A 102 7.97 7.27 -6.33
C GLU A 102 6.89 8.37 -6.42
N ASP A 103 6.32 8.79 -5.27
CA ASP A 103 5.33 9.88 -5.15
C ASP A 103 5.96 11.29 -4.98
N GLN A 104 7.28 11.42 -5.11
CA GLN A 104 7.96 12.70 -4.89
C GLN A 104 8.16 13.45 -6.22
N PRO A 105 7.59 14.67 -6.40
CA PRO A 105 7.73 15.46 -7.63
C PRO A 105 9.15 15.98 -7.87
#